data_AF-A0A074VHS8-F1
#
_entry.id   AF-A0A074VHS8-F1
#
_cell.length_a   1.000
_cell.length_b   1.000
_cell.length_c   1.000
_cell.angle_alpha   90.00
_cell.angle_beta   90.00
_cell.angle_gamma   90.00
#
_symmetry.space_group_name_H-M   'P 1'
#
loop_
_entity.id
_entity.type
_entity.pdbx_description
1 polymer ?
#
loop_
_entity_poly.entity_id
_entity_poly.type
_entity_poly.pdbx_seq_one_letter_code
_entity_poly.pdbx_strand_id
1 'polypeptide(L)'
;GIIGLEMGTVYSTLGARLDVVEMMDGLMQGADRDMVRIWQKKNEHRFDNIMLNTKTTAVEAKEDGIYVTFEGAKAPTQPQRYDLVLVAAGRAPNGKLIGAENAGVAVTDRGFINVDKQMRTNVPHIFAIGDIVGQPMLAHKAVHEAHVAAENCAGHQAYFDARVIPGVAYTNPEVAWVGMTEDQAKKDGVKITKSVFPWAASGRAVANGCSEGATKLIFDADSGQIIGGAIVGPSAGDMIGEICLAIEMGCDADDL
;
A
#
# COMPACT_ATOMS: atom_id res chain seq x y z
N GLY A 1 8.58 -2.55 -1.34
CA GLY A 1 7.23 -1.93 -1.23
C GLY A 1 6.85 -1.13 -2.47
N ILE A 2 5.66 -0.51 -2.51
CA ILE A 2 5.06 0.15 -3.70
C ILE A 2 6.02 1.12 -4.39
N ILE A 3 6.57 2.08 -3.64
CA ILE A 3 7.48 3.13 -4.18
C ILE A 3 8.62 2.53 -5.01
N GLY A 4 9.28 1.49 -4.49
CA GLY A 4 10.39 0.85 -5.19
C GLY A 4 9.95 0.14 -6.48
N LEU A 5 8.75 -0.44 -6.49
CA LEU A 5 8.20 -1.15 -7.65
C LEU A 5 7.71 -0.20 -8.74
N GLU A 6 7.13 0.95 -8.37
CA GLU A 6 6.77 2.02 -9.31
C GLU A 6 8.03 2.58 -9.98
N MET A 7 9.04 2.96 -9.19
CA MET A 7 10.31 3.44 -9.73
C MET A 7 11.00 2.37 -10.59
N GLY A 8 11.02 1.12 -10.13
CA GLY A 8 11.54 0.00 -10.91
C GLY A 8 10.83 -0.14 -12.26
N THR A 9 9.50 -0.01 -12.30
CA THR A 9 8.71 -0.05 -13.55
C THR A 9 9.16 1.03 -14.54
N VAL A 10 9.42 2.25 -14.07
CA VAL A 10 9.93 3.35 -14.90
C VAL A 10 11.32 3.01 -15.43
N TYR A 11 12.27 2.70 -14.57
CA TYR A 11 13.66 2.41 -14.96
C TYR A 11 13.76 1.21 -15.90
N SER A 12 12.99 0.15 -15.65
CA SER A 12 12.96 -1.03 -16.52
C SER A 12 12.43 -0.70 -17.91
N THR A 13 11.39 0.14 -17.99
CA THR A 13 10.84 0.59 -19.28
C THR A 13 11.86 1.43 -20.06
N LEU A 14 12.74 2.15 -19.35
CA LEU A 14 13.86 2.90 -19.94
C LEU A 14 15.09 2.05 -20.25
N GLY A 15 15.06 0.73 -19.97
CA GLY A 15 16.10 -0.23 -20.36
C GLY A 15 16.91 -0.81 -19.21
N ALA A 16 16.66 -0.44 -17.95
CA ALA A 16 17.35 -1.04 -16.82
C ALA A 16 16.91 -2.49 -16.58
N ARG A 17 17.84 -3.34 -16.16
CA ARG A 17 17.52 -4.62 -15.50
C ARG A 17 17.36 -4.39 -14.02
N LEU A 18 16.44 -5.13 -13.39
CA LEU A 18 16.09 -4.95 -11.99
C LEU A 18 16.39 -6.21 -11.19
N ASP A 19 16.92 -6.01 -9.99
CA ASP A 19 16.76 -6.95 -8.90
C ASP A 19 15.92 -6.28 -7.81
N VAL A 20 15.10 -7.08 -7.12
CA VAL A 20 14.37 -6.62 -5.95
C VAL A 20 14.64 -7.55 -4.78
N VAL A 21 14.95 -6.96 -3.62
CA VAL A 21 15.15 -7.67 -2.36
C VAL A 21 14.08 -7.23 -1.36
N GLU A 22 13.49 -8.20 -0.67
CA GLU A 22 12.46 -8.00 0.34
C GLU A 22 12.68 -8.98 1.50
N MET A 23 12.67 -8.46 2.72
CA MET A 23 12.84 -9.29 3.92
C MET A 23 11.57 -10.08 4.24
N MET A 24 10.41 -9.58 3.82
CA MET A 24 9.14 -10.28 3.95
C MET A 24 8.95 -11.33 2.84
N ASP A 25 7.86 -12.09 2.97
CA ASP A 25 7.54 -13.24 2.11
C ASP A 25 6.92 -12.88 0.76
N GLY A 26 6.76 -11.59 0.45
CA GLY A 26 6.14 -11.12 -0.78
C GLY A 26 6.27 -9.63 -1.02
N LEU A 27 5.99 -9.23 -2.27
CA LEU A 27 5.96 -7.84 -2.69
C LEU A 27 4.61 -7.17 -2.32
N MET A 28 4.54 -5.83 -2.41
CA MET A 28 3.32 -5.04 -2.13
C MET A 28 2.59 -5.49 -0.86
N GLN A 29 3.31 -5.56 0.26
CA GLN A 29 2.77 -5.99 1.55
C GLN A 29 1.50 -5.19 1.90
N GLY A 30 0.47 -5.90 2.37
CA GLY A 30 -0.86 -5.34 2.64
C GLY A 30 -1.89 -5.57 1.52
N ALA A 31 -1.46 -5.73 0.25
CA ALA A 31 -2.37 -6.14 -0.82
C ALA A 31 -2.56 -7.67 -0.82
N ASP A 32 -3.73 -8.15 -1.22
CA ASP A 32 -3.96 -9.60 -1.28
C ASP A 32 -3.03 -10.31 -2.28
N ARG A 33 -2.55 -11.49 -1.89
CA ARG A 33 -1.50 -12.23 -2.62
C ARG A 33 -1.94 -12.69 -4.02
N ASP A 34 -3.23 -12.98 -4.21
CA ASP A 34 -3.79 -13.34 -5.52
C ASP A 34 -3.74 -12.17 -6.51
N MET A 35 -4.03 -10.96 -6.03
CA MET A 35 -3.94 -9.72 -6.82
C MET A 35 -2.48 -9.40 -7.17
N VAL A 36 -1.57 -9.47 -6.20
CA VAL A 36 -0.13 -9.23 -6.44
C VAL A 36 0.46 -10.25 -7.41
N ARG A 37 -0.03 -11.49 -7.41
CA ARG A 37 0.43 -12.54 -8.35
C ARG A 37 0.14 -12.19 -9.81
N ILE A 38 -0.98 -11.52 -10.10
CA ILE A 38 -1.31 -11.05 -11.45
C ILE A 38 -0.26 -10.02 -11.90
N TRP A 39 0.02 -9.03 -11.06
CA TRP A 39 1.06 -8.01 -11.33
C TRP A 39 2.44 -8.65 -11.50
N GLN A 40 2.82 -9.57 -10.60
CA GLN A 40 4.15 -10.18 -10.60
C GLN A 40 4.36 -10.98 -11.89
N LYS A 41 3.40 -11.82 -12.28
CA LYS A 41 3.49 -12.60 -13.53
C LYS A 41 3.66 -11.71 -14.76
N LYS A 42 2.98 -10.57 -14.82
CA LYS A 42 3.14 -9.60 -15.93
C LYS A 42 4.52 -8.96 -15.95
N ASN A 43 5.11 -8.70 -14.77
CA ASN A 43 6.35 -7.95 -14.63
C ASN A 43 7.61 -8.81 -14.43
N GLU A 44 7.50 -10.14 -14.30
CA GLU A 44 8.64 -11.06 -14.13
C GLU A 44 9.76 -10.80 -15.14
N HIS A 45 9.42 -10.54 -16.40
CA HIS A 45 10.39 -10.26 -17.46
C HIS A 45 11.29 -9.05 -17.19
N ARG A 46 10.92 -8.13 -16.28
CA ARG A 46 11.69 -6.93 -15.91
C ARG A 46 12.82 -7.22 -14.93
N PHE A 47 12.70 -8.31 -14.18
CA PHE A 47 13.61 -8.65 -13.10
C PHE A 47 14.55 -9.78 -13.50
N ASP A 48 15.81 -9.70 -13.07
CA ASP A 48 16.72 -10.85 -13.10
C ASP A 48 16.51 -11.69 -11.84
N ASN A 49 16.33 -11.04 -10.67
CA ASN A 49 16.03 -11.69 -9.40
C ASN A 49 14.90 -11.01 -8.61
N ILE A 50 13.98 -11.82 -8.11
CA ILE A 50 12.99 -11.44 -7.09
C ILE A 50 13.33 -12.19 -5.80
N MET A 51 14.05 -11.53 -4.88
CA MET A 51 14.63 -12.10 -3.67
C MET A 51 13.75 -11.81 -2.45
N LEU A 52 12.80 -12.70 -2.18
CA LEU A 52 11.92 -12.66 -1.01
C LEU A 52 12.55 -13.39 0.19
N ASN A 53 12.09 -13.09 1.41
CA ASN A 53 12.68 -13.63 2.64
C ASN A 53 14.22 -13.49 2.68
N THR A 54 14.73 -12.37 2.15
CA THR A 54 16.15 -12.16 1.93
C THR A 54 16.59 -10.85 2.57
N LYS A 55 17.70 -10.90 3.31
CA LYS A 55 18.31 -9.73 3.95
C LYS A 55 19.42 -9.18 3.08
N THR A 56 19.56 -7.86 3.05
CA THR A 56 20.78 -7.21 2.57
C THR A 56 21.74 -7.08 3.75
N THR A 57 22.96 -7.62 3.62
CA THR A 57 23.94 -7.67 4.72
C THR A 57 25.13 -6.73 4.51
N ALA A 58 25.45 -6.38 3.26
CA ALA A 58 26.48 -5.40 2.93
C ALA A 58 26.12 -4.61 1.66
N VAL A 59 26.52 -3.34 1.62
CA VAL A 59 26.45 -2.47 0.44
C VAL A 59 27.78 -1.71 0.36
N GLU A 60 28.59 -2.03 -0.64
CA GLU A 60 29.95 -1.50 -0.80
C GLU A 60 30.09 -0.79 -2.14
N ALA A 61 30.32 0.52 -2.11
CA ALA A 61 30.64 1.29 -3.32
C ALA A 61 32.10 1.03 -3.74
N LYS A 62 32.31 0.64 -4.99
CA LYS A 62 33.62 0.44 -5.64
C LYS A 62 33.71 1.32 -6.89
N GLU A 63 34.89 1.38 -7.50
CA GLU A 63 35.15 2.22 -8.68
C GLU A 63 34.24 1.88 -9.87
N ASP A 64 33.88 0.61 -10.04
CA ASP A 64 33.09 0.09 -11.15
C ASP A 64 31.62 -0.19 -10.80
N GLY A 65 31.14 0.15 -9.60
CA GLY A 65 29.74 -0.01 -9.22
C GLY A 65 29.49 -0.24 -7.74
N ILE A 66 28.25 -0.54 -7.37
CA ILE A 66 27.82 -0.82 -6.01
C ILE A 66 27.65 -2.33 -5.85
N TYR A 67 28.43 -2.94 -4.96
CA TYR A 67 28.35 -4.36 -4.66
C TYR A 67 27.46 -4.60 -3.46
N VAL A 68 26.43 -5.43 -3.63
CA VAL A 68 25.46 -5.74 -2.57
C VAL A 68 25.51 -7.23 -2.25
N THR A 69 25.61 -7.53 -0.95
CA THR A 69 25.60 -8.91 -0.43
C THR A 69 24.25 -9.21 0.19
N PHE A 70 23.73 -10.39 -0.11
CA PHE A 70 22.43 -10.85 0.33
C PHE A 70 22.54 -12.14 1.15
N GLU A 71 21.64 -12.32 2.11
CA GLU A 71 21.49 -13.54 2.91
C GLU A 71 20.04 -14.02 2.85
N GLY A 72 19.82 -15.19 2.28
CA GLY A 72 18.49 -15.78 2.11
C GLY A 72 18.56 -17.09 1.33
N ALA A 73 17.53 -17.93 1.46
CA ALA A 73 17.53 -19.28 0.86
C ALA A 73 17.62 -19.25 -0.68
N LYS A 74 17.20 -18.16 -1.33
CA LYS A 74 17.25 -17.97 -2.78
C LYS A 74 18.17 -16.80 -3.19
N ALA A 75 18.97 -16.30 -2.27
CA ALA A 75 19.88 -15.19 -2.54
C ALA A 75 21.11 -15.68 -3.31
N PRO A 76 21.65 -14.90 -4.26
CA PRO A 76 22.96 -15.16 -4.83
C PRO A 76 24.03 -15.24 -3.73
N THR A 77 24.94 -16.22 -3.82
CA THR A 77 25.99 -16.44 -2.80
C THR A 77 27.13 -15.44 -2.90
N GLN A 78 27.35 -14.84 -4.07
CA GLN A 78 28.37 -13.83 -4.31
C GLN A 78 27.76 -12.42 -4.27
N PRO A 79 28.52 -11.39 -3.86
CA PRO A 79 28.08 -10.01 -3.98
C PRO A 79 27.70 -9.67 -5.43
N GLN A 80 26.54 -9.04 -5.62
CA GLN A 80 26.04 -8.63 -6.94
C GLN A 80 26.44 -7.17 -7.21
N ARG A 81 26.94 -6.90 -8.42
CA ARG A 81 27.31 -5.54 -8.86
C ARG A 81 26.10 -4.84 -9.50
N TYR A 82 25.79 -3.63 -9.05
CA TYR A 82 24.76 -2.77 -9.62
C TYR A 82 25.34 -1.40 -9.97
N ASP A 83 24.84 -0.78 -11.04
CA ASP A 83 25.21 0.60 -11.39
C ASP A 83 24.46 1.63 -10.52
N LEU A 84 23.29 1.26 -9.99
CA LEU A 84 22.45 2.08 -9.11
C LEU A 84 21.70 1.21 -8.10
N VAL A 85 21.59 1.68 -6.86
CA VAL A 85 20.79 1.03 -5.80
C VAL A 85 19.73 2.01 -5.28
N LEU A 86 18.46 1.62 -5.37
CA LEU A 86 17.33 2.36 -4.81
C LEU A 86 16.95 1.80 -3.44
N VAL A 87 17.13 2.60 -2.38
CA VAL A 87 16.69 2.23 -1.02
C VAL A 87 15.25 2.66 -0.81
N ALA A 88 14.31 1.73 -0.99
CA ALA A 88 12.87 1.94 -0.80
C ALA A 88 12.30 1.11 0.37
N ALA A 89 12.98 1.17 1.52
CA ALA A 89 12.73 0.33 2.70
C ALA A 89 11.64 0.85 3.67
N GLY A 90 10.85 1.84 3.25
CA GLY A 90 9.80 2.46 4.05
C GLY A 90 10.08 3.93 4.39
N ARG A 91 9.24 4.49 5.25
CA ARG A 91 9.25 5.91 5.66
C ARG A 91 9.13 5.99 7.18
N ALA A 92 9.78 6.99 7.77
CA ALA A 92 9.70 7.28 9.20
C ALA A 92 8.95 8.61 9.43
N PRO A 93 8.08 8.71 10.46
CA PRO A 93 7.44 9.95 10.84
C PRO A 93 8.43 10.90 11.56
N ASN A 94 8.21 12.21 11.42
CA ASN A 94 9.11 13.25 11.92
C ASN A 94 8.73 13.81 13.31
N GLY A 95 7.89 13.13 14.10
CA GLY A 95 7.39 13.66 15.39
C GLY A 95 8.49 14.00 16.40
N LYS A 96 9.62 13.31 16.36
CA LYS A 96 10.79 13.56 17.22
C LYS A 96 11.67 14.74 16.76
N LEU A 97 11.37 15.36 15.62
CA LEU A 97 12.22 16.38 14.97
C LEU A 97 11.64 17.80 15.03
N ILE A 98 10.56 18.02 15.80
CA ILE A 98 9.82 19.28 15.83
C ILE A 98 9.77 19.94 17.22
N GLY A 99 10.46 19.38 18.22
CA GLY A 99 10.42 19.88 19.59
C GLY A 99 9.04 19.78 20.25
N ALA A 100 8.27 18.74 19.91
CA ALA A 100 6.89 18.52 20.35
C ALA A 100 6.75 18.51 21.90
N GLU A 101 7.78 18.03 22.58
CA GLU A 101 7.87 17.98 24.04
C GLU A 101 7.82 19.37 24.69
N ASN A 102 8.34 20.40 24.03
CA ASN A 102 8.29 21.79 24.52
C ASN A 102 6.86 22.35 24.53
N ALA A 103 5.98 21.77 23.70
CA ALA A 103 4.55 22.08 23.67
C ALA A 103 3.70 21.09 24.49
N GLY A 104 4.33 20.13 25.20
CA GLY A 104 3.66 19.10 25.98
C GLY A 104 3.04 17.97 25.15
N VAL A 105 3.33 17.89 23.85
CA VAL A 105 2.79 16.86 22.96
C VAL A 105 3.59 15.56 23.11
N ALA A 106 2.87 14.46 23.34
CA ALA A 106 3.45 13.14 23.45
C ALA A 106 3.78 12.56 22.06
N VAL A 107 5.02 12.07 21.91
CA VAL A 107 5.51 11.41 20.70
C VAL A 107 5.89 9.97 21.06
N THR A 108 5.43 9.01 20.25
CA THR A 108 5.75 7.59 20.44
C THR A 108 7.23 7.30 20.16
N ASP A 109 7.73 6.15 20.63
CA ASP A 109 9.10 5.72 20.36
C ASP A 109 9.42 5.60 18.87
N ARG A 110 8.42 5.25 18.06
CA ARG A 110 8.51 5.17 16.60
C ARG A 110 8.41 6.52 15.89
N GLY A 111 8.23 7.61 16.63
CA GLY A 111 8.19 8.98 16.10
C GLY A 111 6.80 9.46 15.64
N PHE A 112 5.74 8.69 15.86
CA PHE A 112 4.36 9.11 15.58
C PHE A 112 3.80 9.98 16.71
N ILE A 113 2.85 10.85 16.39
CA ILE A 113 2.02 11.60 17.33
C ILE A 113 0.63 10.97 17.35
N ASN A 114 0.24 10.39 18.48
CA ASN A 114 -1.09 9.79 18.60
C ASN A 114 -2.15 10.88 18.64
N VAL A 115 -3.25 10.66 17.93
CA VAL A 115 -4.41 11.54 17.91
C VAL A 115 -5.71 10.79 18.14
N ASP A 116 -6.73 11.50 18.62
CA ASP A 116 -8.10 11.00 18.68
C ASP A 116 -8.81 11.11 17.30
N LYS A 117 -10.08 10.71 17.21
CA LYS A 117 -10.86 10.82 15.97
C LYS A 117 -11.09 12.27 15.51
N GLN A 118 -10.88 13.27 16.36
CA GLN A 118 -10.96 14.69 16.01
C GLN A 118 -9.59 15.28 15.61
N MET A 119 -8.58 14.42 15.44
CA MET A 119 -7.20 14.76 15.12
C MET A 119 -6.46 15.54 16.22
N ARG A 120 -6.98 15.53 17.45
CA ARG A 120 -6.34 16.19 18.60
C ARG A 120 -5.26 15.31 19.19
N THR A 121 -4.14 15.92 19.55
CA THR A 121 -3.11 15.28 20.37
C THR A 121 -3.56 15.17 21.83
N ASN A 122 -2.67 14.74 22.74
CA ASN A 122 -2.92 14.83 24.18
C ASN A 122 -3.06 16.28 24.70
N VAL A 123 -2.66 17.28 23.90
CA VAL A 123 -2.85 18.70 24.19
C VAL A 123 -4.08 19.20 23.40
N PRO A 124 -5.19 19.59 24.06
CA PRO A 124 -6.50 19.75 23.40
C PRO A 124 -6.57 20.76 22.24
N HIS A 125 -5.66 21.74 22.21
CA HIS A 125 -5.61 22.79 21.18
C HIS A 125 -4.52 22.55 20.13
N ILE A 126 -3.81 21.42 20.20
CA ILE A 126 -2.79 21.02 19.22
C ILE A 126 -3.29 19.78 18.49
N PHE A 127 -3.30 19.87 17.17
CA PHE A 127 -3.73 18.82 16.25
C PHE A 127 -2.53 18.27 15.50
N ALA A 128 -2.64 17.04 15.00
CA ALA A 128 -1.66 16.43 14.09
C ALA A 128 -2.40 15.62 13.01
N ILE A 129 -1.84 15.57 11.80
CA ILE A 129 -2.44 14.94 10.62
C ILE A 129 -1.39 14.29 9.72
N GLY A 130 -1.81 13.40 8.82
CA GLY A 130 -0.99 12.81 7.77
C GLY A 130 -0.04 11.72 8.28
N ASP A 131 1.12 11.59 7.64
CA ASP A 131 2.07 10.53 7.93
C ASP A 131 2.59 10.56 9.38
N ILE A 132 2.57 11.72 10.04
CA ILE A 132 3.08 11.88 11.40
C ILE A 132 2.18 11.22 12.44
N VAL A 133 0.90 10.95 12.13
CA VAL A 133 -0.07 10.38 13.08
C VAL A 133 -0.29 8.88 12.96
N GLY A 134 0.14 8.26 11.86
CA GLY A 134 0.05 6.81 11.72
C GLY A 134 -0.06 6.32 10.28
N GLN A 135 -0.13 4.99 10.15
CA GLN A 135 -0.39 4.29 8.90
C GLN A 135 -1.90 4.30 8.55
N PRO A 136 -2.27 4.14 7.28
CA PRO A 136 -1.40 4.14 6.10
C PRO A 136 -0.87 5.54 5.74
N MET A 137 0.41 5.65 5.39
CA MET A 137 1.04 6.92 4.96
C MET A 137 0.65 7.28 3.53
N LEU A 138 -0.49 7.97 3.37
CA LEU A 138 -1.10 8.28 2.08
C LEU A 138 -1.57 9.74 2.02
N ALA A 139 -1.41 10.35 0.84
CA ALA A 139 -1.73 11.76 0.64
C ALA A 139 -3.23 12.06 0.84
N HIS A 140 -4.12 11.25 0.27
CA HIS A 140 -5.57 11.42 0.44
C HIS A 140 -6.02 11.22 1.90
N LYS A 141 -5.38 10.31 2.66
CA LYS A 141 -5.60 10.23 4.11
C LYS A 141 -5.29 11.57 4.78
N ALA A 142 -4.11 12.12 4.51
CA ALA A 142 -3.67 13.39 5.11
C ALA A 142 -4.63 14.56 4.80
N VAL A 143 -5.17 14.61 3.58
CA VAL A 143 -6.16 15.64 3.18
C VAL A 143 -7.45 15.53 4.00
N HIS A 144 -8.01 14.32 4.15
CA HIS A 144 -9.24 14.14 4.93
C HIS A 144 -9.03 14.41 6.43
N GLU A 145 -7.90 13.95 6.99
CA GLU A 145 -7.50 14.29 8.37
C GLU A 145 -7.36 15.82 8.56
N ALA A 146 -6.82 16.54 7.57
CA ALA A 146 -6.69 18.00 7.59
C ALA A 146 -8.03 18.72 7.68
N HIS A 147 -9.03 18.28 6.90
CA HIS A 147 -10.37 18.86 6.94
C HIS A 147 -11.00 18.70 8.33
N VAL A 148 -10.90 17.49 8.92
CA VAL A 148 -11.41 17.23 10.28
C VAL A 148 -10.71 18.11 11.30
N ALA A 149 -9.37 18.22 11.25
CA ALA A 149 -8.64 19.10 12.17
C ALA A 149 -9.05 20.56 12.01
N ALA A 150 -9.19 21.06 10.78
CA ALA A 150 -9.57 22.44 10.49
C ALA A 150 -11.00 22.78 10.96
N GLU A 151 -11.96 21.88 10.75
CA GLU A 151 -13.34 22.04 11.24
C GLU A 151 -13.39 22.09 12.77
N ASN A 152 -12.63 21.21 13.44
CA ASN A 152 -12.53 21.22 14.90
C ASN A 152 -11.82 22.48 15.44
N CYS A 153 -10.82 23.01 14.72
CA CYS A 153 -10.22 24.31 15.02
C CYS A 153 -11.24 25.46 14.91
N ALA A 154 -12.19 25.37 13.98
CA ALA A 154 -13.26 26.35 13.80
C ALA A 154 -14.42 26.20 14.81
N GLY A 155 -14.35 25.22 15.73
CA GLY A 155 -15.38 24.96 16.74
C GLY A 155 -16.53 24.07 16.24
N HIS A 156 -16.43 23.48 15.04
CA HIS A 156 -17.35 22.45 14.59
C HIS A 156 -17.00 21.10 15.22
N GLN A 157 -17.94 20.15 15.22
CA GLN A 157 -17.70 18.78 15.68
C GLN A 157 -17.50 17.86 14.48
N ALA A 158 -16.24 17.56 14.16
CA ALA A 158 -15.86 16.69 13.06
C ALA A 158 -15.07 15.48 13.53
N TYR A 159 -15.25 14.34 12.88
CA TYR A 159 -14.57 13.08 13.22
C TYR A 159 -14.05 12.39 11.96
N PHE A 160 -12.85 11.85 12.03
CA PHE A 160 -12.27 11.01 11.00
C PHE A 160 -12.59 9.53 11.27
N ASP A 161 -13.22 8.90 10.29
CA ASP A 161 -13.47 7.46 10.27
C ASP A 161 -12.54 6.79 9.27
N ALA A 162 -11.67 5.92 9.75
CA ALA A 162 -10.59 5.33 8.95
C ALA A 162 -10.98 3.98 8.30
N ARG A 163 -12.28 3.66 8.20
CA ARG A 163 -12.76 2.37 7.65
C ARG A 163 -12.39 2.18 6.18
N VAL A 164 -12.48 3.23 5.37
CA VAL A 164 -12.35 3.14 3.91
C VAL A 164 -11.27 4.10 3.40
N ILE A 165 -10.02 3.62 3.37
CA ILE A 165 -8.89 4.34 2.80
C ILE A 165 -8.26 3.46 1.72
N PRO A 166 -8.39 3.79 0.42
CA PRO A 166 -7.84 2.96 -0.64
C PRO A 166 -6.31 3.05 -0.69
N GLY A 167 -5.67 1.91 -0.96
CA GLY A 167 -4.26 1.82 -1.35
C GLY A 167 -4.15 1.57 -2.85
N VAL A 168 -3.21 2.24 -3.52
CA VAL A 168 -2.96 2.07 -4.96
C VAL A 168 -1.47 1.98 -5.21
N ALA A 169 -1.06 0.97 -5.97
CA ALA A 169 0.24 0.91 -6.63
C ALA A 169 0.07 1.27 -8.11
N TYR A 170 0.68 2.37 -8.54
CA TYR A 170 0.64 2.88 -9.91
C TYR A 170 1.69 2.20 -10.80
N THR A 171 1.79 0.88 -10.68
CA THR A 171 2.59 0.03 -11.56
C THR A 171 1.84 -0.29 -12.86
N ASN A 172 2.42 -1.14 -13.72
CA ASN A 172 1.70 -1.67 -14.89
C ASN A 172 1.59 -3.21 -14.83
N PRO A 173 0.42 -3.79 -14.56
CA PRO A 173 -0.85 -3.12 -14.28
C PRO A 173 -0.85 -2.40 -12.92
N GLU A 174 -1.81 -1.50 -12.71
CA GLU A 174 -2.06 -0.92 -11.39
C GLU A 174 -2.63 -2.00 -10.46
N VAL A 175 -2.39 -1.85 -9.16
CA VAL A 175 -2.96 -2.69 -8.11
C VAL A 175 -3.62 -1.78 -7.08
N ALA A 176 -4.95 -1.75 -7.08
CA ALA A 176 -5.75 -0.95 -6.16
C ALA A 176 -6.55 -1.85 -5.21
N TRP A 177 -6.67 -1.47 -3.94
CA TRP A 177 -7.49 -2.18 -2.97
C TRP A 177 -8.02 -1.24 -1.89
N VAL A 178 -9.10 -1.63 -1.23
CA VAL A 178 -9.70 -0.88 -0.13
C VAL A 178 -10.40 -1.83 0.85
N GLY A 179 -10.48 -1.42 2.12
CA GLY A 179 -11.20 -2.15 3.16
C GLY A 179 -10.50 -3.43 3.59
N MET A 180 -11.30 -4.41 3.98
CA MET A 180 -10.85 -5.73 4.44
C MET A 180 -10.20 -6.52 3.31
N THR A 181 -9.05 -7.14 3.61
CA THR A 181 -8.36 -8.07 2.72
C THR A 181 -8.59 -9.51 3.19
N GLU A 182 -8.34 -10.51 2.34
CA GLU A 182 -8.48 -11.92 2.75
C GLU A 182 -7.49 -12.29 3.86
N ASP A 183 -6.25 -11.81 3.76
CA ASP A 183 -5.21 -12.06 4.76
C ASP A 183 -5.56 -11.42 6.11
N GLN A 184 -6.13 -10.21 6.10
CA GLN A 184 -6.59 -9.53 7.31
C GLN A 184 -7.83 -10.22 7.90
N ALA A 185 -8.82 -10.59 7.09
CA ALA A 185 -10.01 -11.31 7.53
C ALA A 185 -9.64 -12.64 8.21
N LYS A 186 -8.71 -13.39 7.62
CA LYS A 186 -8.19 -14.63 8.20
C LYS A 186 -7.49 -14.40 9.53
N LYS A 187 -6.69 -13.34 9.65
CA LYS A 187 -5.97 -12.98 10.88
C LYS A 187 -6.92 -12.57 12.01
N ASP A 188 -7.97 -11.83 11.68
CA ASP A 188 -8.94 -11.31 12.66
C ASP A 188 -10.09 -12.28 12.95
N GLY A 189 -10.17 -13.41 12.23
CA GLY A 189 -11.23 -14.39 12.39
C GLY A 189 -12.58 -13.94 11.82
N VAL A 190 -12.58 -12.96 10.91
CA VAL A 190 -13.78 -12.46 10.22
C VAL A 190 -14.17 -13.45 9.12
N LYS A 191 -15.43 -13.90 9.13
CA LYS A 191 -15.95 -14.77 8.07
C LYS A 191 -16.32 -13.90 6.88
N ILE A 192 -15.80 -14.26 5.71
CA ILE A 192 -16.03 -13.52 4.48
C ILE A 192 -16.55 -14.43 3.38
N THR A 193 -17.33 -13.86 2.47
CA THR A 193 -17.51 -14.40 1.12
C THR A 193 -16.75 -13.52 0.13
N LYS A 194 -16.32 -14.09 -1.00
CA LYS A 194 -15.61 -13.33 -2.02
C LYS A 194 -16.09 -13.69 -3.41
N SER A 195 -16.09 -12.69 -4.28
CA SER A 195 -16.37 -12.84 -5.70
C SER A 195 -15.19 -12.31 -6.51
N VAL A 196 -14.74 -13.06 -7.51
CA VAL A 196 -13.63 -12.67 -8.39
C VAL A 196 -14.10 -12.75 -9.82
N PHE A 197 -14.13 -11.61 -10.50
CA PHE A 197 -14.42 -11.51 -11.92
C PHE A 197 -13.10 -11.42 -12.72
N PRO A 198 -12.71 -12.47 -13.47
CA PRO A 198 -11.51 -12.44 -14.28
C PRO A 198 -11.73 -11.57 -15.53
N TRP A 199 -10.79 -10.67 -15.83
CA TRP A 199 -10.92 -9.78 -16.99
C TRP A 199 -10.74 -10.50 -18.33
N ALA A 200 -10.33 -11.77 -18.32
CA ALA A 200 -10.41 -12.65 -19.50
C ALA A 200 -11.85 -12.79 -20.04
N ALA A 201 -12.86 -12.60 -19.18
CA ALA A 201 -14.28 -12.59 -19.56
C ALA A 201 -14.79 -11.18 -19.93
N SER A 202 -13.96 -10.13 -19.83
CA SER A 202 -14.32 -8.76 -20.22
C SER A 202 -13.95 -8.49 -21.67
N GLY A 203 -14.94 -8.31 -22.53
CA GLY A 203 -14.71 -7.91 -23.93
C GLY A 203 -13.89 -6.63 -24.05
N ARG A 204 -14.06 -5.68 -23.11
CA ARG A 204 -13.27 -4.44 -23.05
C ARG A 204 -11.81 -4.70 -22.72
N ALA A 205 -11.53 -5.56 -21.74
CA ALA A 205 -10.16 -5.88 -21.35
C ALA A 205 -9.44 -6.69 -22.45
N VAL A 206 -10.14 -7.61 -23.11
CA VAL A 206 -9.64 -8.33 -24.28
C VAL A 206 -9.28 -7.36 -25.41
N ALA A 207 -10.19 -6.45 -25.76
CA ALA A 207 -9.95 -5.46 -26.81
C ALA A 207 -8.76 -4.53 -26.49
N ASN A 208 -8.53 -4.22 -25.21
CA ASN A 208 -7.44 -3.36 -24.76
C ASN A 208 -6.12 -4.11 -24.46
N GLY A 209 -6.09 -5.44 -24.59
CA GLY A 209 -4.89 -6.24 -24.32
C GLY A 209 -4.50 -6.32 -22.84
N CYS A 210 -5.45 -6.18 -21.92
CA CYS A 210 -5.26 -6.26 -20.47
C CYS A 210 -6.11 -7.36 -19.80
N SER A 211 -6.40 -8.44 -20.52
CA SER A 211 -7.24 -9.56 -20.07
C SER A 211 -6.66 -10.36 -18.89
N GLU A 212 -5.40 -10.15 -18.52
CA GLU A 212 -4.79 -10.74 -17.33
C GLU A 212 -5.32 -10.17 -16.01
N GLY A 213 -5.99 -9.01 -16.05
CA GLY A 213 -6.53 -8.34 -14.88
C GLY A 213 -7.66 -9.09 -14.16
N ALA A 214 -8.07 -8.55 -13.03
CA ALA A 214 -9.19 -9.07 -12.25
C ALA A 214 -9.81 -7.99 -11.35
N THR A 215 -11.10 -8.14 -11.09
CA THR A 215 -11.82 -7.40 -10.03
C THR A 215 -12.25 -8.40 -8.96
N LYS A 216 -11.95 -8.10 -7.70
CA LYS A 216 -12.33 -8.89 -6.53
C LYS A 216 -13.15 -8.05 -5.57
N LEU A 217 -14.24 -8.61 -5.08
CA LEU A 217 -15.10 -8.05 -4.04
C LEU A 217 -15.12 -8.99 -2.85
N ILE A 218 -15.12 -8.42 -1.63
CA ILE A 218 -15.12 -9.14 -0.37
C ILE A 218 -16.29 -8.65 0.46
N PHE A 219 -17.13 -9.59 0.91
CA PHE A 219 -18.34 -9.33 1.68
C PHE A 219 -18.24 -10.00 3.04
N ASP A 220 -18.81 -9.35 4.05
CA ASP A 220 -19.03 -9.98 5.35
C ASP A 220 -20.02 -11.14 5.21
N ALA A 221 -19.68 -12.31 5.74
CA ALA A 221 -20.47 -13.52 5.50
C ALA A 221 -21.81 -13.56 6.25
N ASP A 222 -21.94 -12.77 7.32
CA ASP A 222 -23.13 -12.77 8.17
C ASP A 222 -24.14 -11.70 7.70
N SER A 223 -23.66 -10.49 7.40
CA SER A 223 -24.49 -9.36 6.96
C SER A 223 -24.67 -9.26 5.45
N GLY A 224 -23.77 -9.85 4.66
CA GLY A 224 -23.75 -9.72 3.19
C GLY A 224 -23.20 -8.39 2.67
N GLN A 225 -22.83 -7.45 3.55
CA GLN A 225 -22.32 -6.14 3.15
C GLN A 225 -20.92 -6.23 2.55
N ILE A 226 -20.64 -5.39 1.56
CA ILE A 226 -19.28 -5.24 1.03
C ILE A 226 -18.40 -4.58 2.09
N ILE A 227 -17.27 -5.23 2.39
CA ILE A 227 -16.30 -4.76 3.39
C ILE A 227 -14.90 -4.58 2.81
N GLY A 228 -14.68 -4.98 1.56
CA GLY A 228 -13.41 -4.77 0.87
C GLY A 228 -13.47 -5.12 -0.61
N GLY A 229 -12.42 -4.75 -1.31
CA GLY A 229 -12.27 -5.10 -2.72
C GLY A 229 -10.89 -4.75 -3.25
N ALA A 230 -10.56 -5.34 -4.40
CA ALA A 230 -9.30 -5.12 -5.07
C ALA A 230 -9.45 -5.22 -6.58
N ILE A 231 -8.67 -4.42 -7.31
CA ILE A 231 -8.67 -4.37 -8.77
C ILE A 231 -7.21 -4.43 -9.24
N VAL A 232 -6.94 -5.27 -10.22
CA VAL A 232 -5.65 -5.31 -10.92
C VAL A 232 -5.88 -5.13 -12.41
N GLY A 233 -5.29 -4.07 -12.96
CA GLY A 233 -5.39 -3.72 -14.37
C GLY A 233 -5.22 -2.22 -14.60
N PRO A 234 -5.21 -1.75 -15.86
CA PRO A 234 -5.20 -0.31 -16.13
C PRO A 234 -6.40 0.42 -15.49
N SER A 235 -6.18 1.62 -14.96
CA SER A 235 -7.20 2.44 -14.28
C SER A 235 -7.84 1.78 -13.05
N ALA A 236 -7.14 0.84 -12.41
CA ALA A 236 -7.61 0.25 -11.15
C ALA A 236 -7.75 1.32 -10.06
N GLY A 237 -6.84 2.29 -10.00
CA GLY A 237 -6.90 3.42 -9.07
C GLY A 237 -8.09 4.34 -9.31
N ASP A 238 -8.55 4.46 -10.56
CA ASP A 238 -9.74 5.26 -10.89
C ASP A 238 -11.04 4.52 -10.53
N MET A 239 -11.08 3.20 -10.72
CA MET A 239 -12.26 2.37 -10.46
C MET A 239 -12.46 2.05 -8.97
N ILE A 240 -11.39 2.03 -8.15
CA ILE A 240 -11.50 1.65 -6.74
C ILE A 240 -12.43 2.59 -5.93
N GLY A 241 -12.63 3.82 -6.40
CA GLY A 241 -13.52 4.79 -5.77
C GLY A 241 -14.98 4.32 -5.68
N GLU A 242 -15.46 3.53 -6.64
CA GLU A 242 -16.80 2.95 -6.62
C GLU A 242 -16.95 1.94 -5.47
N ILE A 243 -15.94 1.08 -5.28
CA ILE A 243 -15.89 0.13 -4.16
C ILE A 243 -15.78 0.89 -2.82
N CYS A 244 -15.02 1.99 -2.77
CA CYS A 244 -14.95 2.82 -1.57
C CYS A 244 -16.34 3.34 -1.18
N LEU A 245 -17.06 3.91 -2.16
CA LEU A 245 -18.41 4.43 -1.94
C LEU A 245 -19.37 3.33 -1.51
N ALA A 246 -19.33 2.16 -2.15
CA ALA A 246 -20.18 1.03 -1.81
C ALA A 246 -20.01 0.56 -0.34
N ILE A 247 -18.76 0.52 0.15
CA ILE A 247 -18.47 0.18 1.55
C ILE A 247 -19.01 1.27 2.50
N GLU A 248 -18.80 2.55 2.18
CA GLU A 248 -19.31 3.65 2.99
C GLU A 248 -20.85 3.67 3.06
N MET A 249 -21.51 3.27 1.97
CA MET A 249 -22.97 3.18 1.90
C MET A 249 -23.53 1.90 2.51
N GLY A 250 -22.68 0.92 2.85
CA GLY A 250 -23.09 -0.36 3.41
C GLY A 250 -23.86 -1.25 2.42
N CYS A 251 -23.53 -1.15 1.13
CA CYS A 251 -24.15 -1.92 0.05
C CYS A 251 -23.94 -3.43 0.20
N ASP A 252 -24.86 -4.23 -0.34
CA ASP A 252 -24.65 -5.66 -0.56
C ASP A 252 -24.29 -5.97 -2.02
N ALA A 253 -24.32 -7.25 -2.41
CA ALA A 253 -23.97 -7.68 -3.76
C ALA A 253 -25.06 -7.40 -4.81
N ASP A 254 -26.33 -7.27 -4.41
CA ASP A 254 -27.45 -6.97 -5.32
C ASP A 254 -27.56 -5.45 -5.58
N ASP A 255 -27.06 -4.62 -4.66
CA ASP A 255 -26.93 -3.16 -4.83
C ASP A 255 -25.88 -2.76 -5.90
N LEU A 256 -24.87 -3.61 -6.13
CA LEU A 256 -23.71 -3.39 -7.03
C LEU A 256 -23.99 -3.89 -8.47
#